data_AF-A0A2W5KU83-F1
#
_entry.id   AF-A0A2W5KU83-F1
#
_cell.length_a   1.000
_cell.length_b   1.000
_cell.length_c   1.000
_cell.angle_alpha   90.00
_cell.angle_beta   90.00
_cell.angle_gamma   90.00
#
_symmetry.space_group_name_H-M   'P 1'
#
loop_
_entity.id
_entity.type
_entity.pdbx_description
1 polymer ?
#
loop_
_entity_poly.entity_id
_entity_poly.type
_entity_poly.pdbx_seq_one_letter_code
_entity_poly.pdbx_strand_id
1 'polypeptide(L)'
;MAWLRSGLCRRPWHPGAPPRPPAHENADRLAAWRGCARSGPSDYAVPMQPIGSRSHPRRPAGGIAHRSTGRGRVARWLAGLAVATAAPSAPAEVRHTAERTYYDVVGDSAEALRAQIEALRPRGEDGGRYDAYTRWKLEWRYSYREQRDGCRRASFRTHLTTTIHLPRWQAPPDAAPELVQRWEAYVAALDRHERRHEALAIEAAEAVERRVGAIDQAADCRTLEAEVNAAGEAVVEDYKARQRAYDVETGHGRTEGVRFP
;
A
#
# COMPACT_ATOMS: atom_id res chain seq x y z
N MET A 1 -26.28 -10.50 -34.45
CA MET A 1 -24.82 -10.76 -34.50
C MET A 1 -24.08 -9.43 -34.45
N ALA A 2 -23.04 -9.34 -33.60
CA ALA A 2 -21.83 -8.49 -33.66
C ALA A 2 -21.88 -6.92 -33.70
N TRP A 3 -21.32 -6.29 -32.65
CA TRP A 3 -20.18 -5.32 -32.56
C TRP A 3 -19.80 -4.52 -33.85
N LEU A 4 -19.38 -3.22 -33.91
CA LEU A 4 -18.53 -2.37 -33.02
C LEU A 4 -18.24 -0.96 -33.64
N ARG A 5 -17.76 -0.03 -32.76
CA ARG A 5 -16.80 1.12 -32.97
C ARG A 5 -17.37 2.47 -33.44
N SER A 6 -16.97 3.66 -32.94
CA SER A 6 -16.07 4.17 -31.89
C SER A 6 -16.34 5.68 -31.71
N GLY A 7 -16.38 6.22 -30.49
CA GLY A 7 -16.42 7.67 -30.23
C GLY A 7 -15.18 8.13 -29.46
N LEU A 8 -14.37 9.01 -30.06
CA LEU A 8 -13.21 9.67 -29.44
C LEU A 8 -13.66 11.06 -28.92
N CYS A 9 -13.47 11.34 -27.62
CA CYS A 9 -13.62 12.69 -27.06
C CYS A 9 -12.28 13.44 -27.13
N ARG A 10 -12.24 14.53 -27.90
CA ARG A 10 -11.22 15.59 -27.79
C ARG A 10 -11.76 16.71 -26.90
N ARG A 11 -10.92 17.34 -26.06
CA ARG A 11 -11.17 18.68 -25.51
C ARG A 11 -9.97 19.60 -25.81
N PRO A 12 -10.20 20.89 -26.12
CA PRO A 12 -9.16 21.87 -26.38
C PRO A 12 -8.64 22.53 -25.08
N TRP A 13 -7.39 23.00 -25.12
CA TRP A 13 -6.66 23.66 -24.03
C TRP A 13 -6.67 25.19 -24.24
N HIS A 14 -6.89 25.98 -23.17
CA HIS A 14 -6.69 27.43 -23.13
C HIS A 14 -5.86 27.79 -21.87
N PRO A 15 -4.92 28.76 -21.94
CA PRO A 15 -4.12 29.18 -20.79
C PRO A 15 -4.76 30.39 -20.08
N GLY A 16 -4.99 30.29 -18.78
CA GLY A 16 -5.47 31.38 -17.93
C GLY A 16 -5.69 30.90 -16.49
N ALA A 17 -5.16 31.63 -15.51
CA ALA A 17 -5.16 31.29 -14.08
C ALA A 17 -6.55 30.99 -13.49
N PRO A 18 -6.68 30.14 -12.45
CA PRO A 18 -7.97 29.81 -11.87
C PRO A 18 -8.53 30.97 -11.01
N PRO A 19 -9.85 31.21 -11.01
CA PRO A 19 -10.46 32.20 -10.12
C PRO A 19 -10.57 31.64 -8.69
N ARG A 20 -10.47 32.53 -7.69
CA ARG A 20 -10.76 32.24 -6.28
C ARG A 20 -12.26 31.92 -6.09
N PRO A 21 -12.64 30.98 -5.21
CA PRO A 21 -14.05 30.67 -4.96
C PRO A 21 -14.69 31.72 -4.02
N PRO A 22 -15.97 32.04 -4.18
CA PRO A 22 -16.71 32.85 -3.21
C PRO A 22 -17.07 32.02 -1.98
N ALA A 23 -17.20 32.72 -0.86
CA ALA A 23 -17.63 32.16 0.41
C ALA A 23 -19.13 31.82 0.38
N HIS A 24 -19.46 30.66 0.95
CA HIS A 24 -20.81 30.17 1.31
C HIS A 24 -21.66 29.59 0.14
N GLU A 25 -21.66 28.25 -0.03
CA GLU A 25 -22.88 27.40 -0.04
C GLU A 25 -22.65 25.89 -0.31
N ASN A 26 -23.24 25.09 0.58
CA ASN A 26 -23.93 23.79 0.49
C ASN A 26 -23.30 22.47 -0.06
N ALA A 27 -23.57 21.40 0.71
CA ALA A 27 -22.89 20.11 0.79
C ALA A 27 -23.22 19.05 -0.29
N ASP A 28 -23.93 19.39 -1.36
CA ASP A 28 -24.40 18.41 -2.36
C ASP A 28 -23.51 18.28 -3.62
N ARG A 29 -22.23 18.65 -3.54
CA ARG A 29 -21.28 18.51 -4.67
C ARG A 29 -20.08 17.59 -4.43
N LEU A 30 -20.18 16.65 -3.49
CA LEU A 30 -19.23 15.54 -3.38
C LEU A 30 -19.53 14.37 -4.35
N ALA A 31 -20.58 14.46 -5.18
CA ALA A 31 -21.02 13.36 -6.05
C ALA A 31 -20.52 13.43 -7.52
N ALA A 32 -19.71 14.40 -7.92
CA ALA A 32 -19.35 14.61 -9.33
C ALA A 32 -17.92 14.18 -9.76
N TRP A 33 -17.17 13.45 -8.93
CA TRP A 33 -15.83 12.93 -9.28
C TRP A 33 -15.79 11.41 -9.56
N ARG A 34 -16.94 10.74 -9.67
CA ARG A 34 -17.01 9.28 -9.91
C ARG A 34 -16.94 8.84 -11.38
N GLY A 35 -16.47 9.69 -12.29
CA GLY A 35 -16.60 9.41 -13.73
C GLY A 35 -15.46 9.92 -14.58
N CYS A 36 -14.22 9.47 -14.32
CA CYS A 36 -13.17 9.24 -15.33
C CYS A 36 -11.81 8.99 -14.66
N ALA A 37 -11.58 7.77 -14.17
CA ALA A 37 -10.23 7.25 -13.97
C ALA A 37 -10.30 5.73 -14.16
N ARG A 38 -10.21 5.28 -15.41
CA ARG A 38 -9.62 3.96 -15.67
C ARG A 38 -8.11 4.20 -15.78
N SER A 39 -7.48 4.36 -14.63
CA SER A 39 -6.06 4.05 -14.49
C SER A 39 -5.91 2.57 -14.87
N GLY A 40 -4.94 2.25 -15.73
CA GLY A 40 -4.52 0.86 -15.91
C GLY A 40 -4.11 0.23 -14.56
N PRO A 41 -3.85 -1.09 -14.51
CA PRO A 41 -3.40 -1.73 -13.27
C PRO A 41 -2.23 -0.93 -12.72
N SER A 42 -2.44 -0.38 -11.54
CA SER A 42 -1.50 0.51 -10.88
C SER A 42 -0.63 -0.37 -10.00
N ASP A 43 0.68 -0.34 -10.20
CA ASP A 43 1.66 -1.28 -9.62
C ASP A 43 1.66 -1.33 -8.08
N TYR A 44 0.98 -0.39 -7.41
CA TYR A 44 0.83 -0.31 -5.96
C TYR A 44 0.03 -1.46 -5.33
N ALA A 45 -0.91 -2.06 -6.05
CA ALA A 45 -1.71 -3.17 -5.57
C ALA A 45 -1.75 -4.26 -6.64
N VAL A 46 -0.91 -5.27 -6.49
CA VAL A 46 -0.99 -6.47 -7.33
C VAL A 46 -1.90 -7.46 -6.60
N PRO A 47 -3.16 -7.67 -7.04
CA PRO A 47 -3.99 -8.72 -6.48
C PRO A 47 -3.31 -10.07 -6.77
N MET A 48 -2.73 -10.70 -5.74
CA MET A 48 -2.20 -12.05 -5.87
C MET A 48 -3.32 -13.07 -5.77
N GLN A 49 -3.26 -14.07 -6.63
CA GLN A 49 -4.23 -15.16 -6.65
C GLN A 49 -4.20 -15.97 -5.35
N PRO A 50 -5.36 -16.48 -4.89
CA PRO A 50 -5.42 -17.30 -3.69
C PRO A 50 -4.58 -18.57 -3.86
N ILE A 51 -3.82 -18.94 -2.82
CA ILE A 51 -3.14 -20.23 -2.78
C ILE A 51 -4.21 -21.28 -2.44
N GLY A 52 -4.90 -21.77 -3.48
CA GLY A 52 -5.98 -22.76 -3.33
C GLY A 52 -5.48 -24.07 -2.69
N SER A 53 -6.09 -24.48 -1.59
CA SER A 53 -5.88 -25.81 -1.03
C SER A 53 -6.59 -26.84 -1.90
N ARG A 54 -5.84 -27.74 -2.56
CA ARG A 54 -6.42 -28.93 -3.18
C ARG A 54 -7.21 -29.72 -2.13
N SER A 55 -8.52 -29.81 -2.32
CA SER A 55 -9.42 -30.65 -1.54
C SER A 55 -8.99 -32.11 -1.66
N HIS A 56 -8.44 -32.69 -0.58
CA HIS A 56 -8.32 -34.14 -0.47
C HIS A 56 -9.73 -34.71 -0.19
N PRO A 57 -10.23 -35.68 -0.98
CA PRO A 57 -11.50 -36.32 -0.70
C PRO A 57 -11.40 -37.11 0.62
N ARG A 58 -12.34 -36.85 1.55
CA ARG A 58 -12.49 -37.63 2.79
C ARG A 58 -12.91 -39.06 2.45
N ARG A 59 -12.12 -40.05 2.87
CA ARG A 59 -12.53 -41.47 2.91
C ARG A 59 -13.70 -41.64 3.91
N PRO A 60 -14.73 -42.45 3.60
CA PRO A 60 -15.79 -42.74 4.56
C PRO A 60 -15.28 -43.64 5.68
N ALA A 61 -15.77 -43.38 6.90
CA ALA A 61 -15.51 -44.17 8.09
C ALA A 61 -16.26 -45.51 8.00
N GLY A 62 -15.51 -46.61 8.01
CA GLY A 62 -16.05 -47.95 8.23
C GLY A 62 -16.31 -48.15 9.72
N GLY A 63 -17.56 -48.43 10.07
CA GLY A 63 -17.95 -48.82 11.42
C GLY A 63 -17.52 -50.27 11.71
N ILE A 64 -16.93 -50.48 12.88
CA ILE A 64 -16.82 -51.81 13.49
C ILE A 64 -17.36 -51.67 14.92
N ALA A 65 -18.46 -52.37 15.18
CA ALA A 65 -19.03 -52.54 16.50
C ALA A 65 -18.27 -53.64 17.25
N HIS A 66 -17.76 -53.33 18.44
CA HIS A 66 -17.36 -54.35 19.42
C HIS A 66 -18.19 -54.18 20.69
N ARG A 67 -18.92 -55.24 21.05
CA ARG A 67 -19.44 -55.44 22.41
C ARG A 67 -18.29 -55.90 23.28
N SER A 68 -18.11 -55.28 24.44
CA SER A 68 -17.49 -55.93 25.58
C SER A 68 -18.19 -55.50 26.87
N THR A 69 -18.72 -56.49 27.57
CA THR A 69 -19.20 -56.44 28.95
C THR A 69 -17.99 -56.45 29.87
N GLY A 70 -17.83 -55.43 30.71
CA GLY A 70 -16.74 -55.34 31.69
C GLY A 70 -17.17 -54.58 32.94
N ARG A 71 -17.12 -55.27 34.08
CA ARG A 71 -17.56 -54.82 35.41
C ARG A 71 -16.75 -53.63 35.94
N GLY A 72 -17.43 -52.87 36.80
CA GLY A 72 -17.05 -51.56 37.33
C GLY A 72 -15.68 -51.44 38.00
N ARG A 73 -15.14 -50.22 37.87
CA ARG A 73 -14.45 -49.49 38.94
C ARG A 73 -14.85 -48.02 38.80
N VAL A 74 -15.45 -47.46 39.84
CA VAL A 74 -15.82 -46.03 39.91
C VAL A 74 -14.53 -45.25 40.17
N ALA A 75 -13.91 -44.72 39.12
CA ALA A 75 -12.82 -43.76 39.26
C ALA A 75 -13.44 -42.37 39.44
N ARG A 76 -13.30 -41.81 40.64
CA ARG A 76 -13.61 -40.39 40.91
C ARG A 76 -12.62 -39.54 40.11
N TRP A 77 -13.06 -39.05 38.95
CA TRP A 77 -12.34 -38.02 38.20
C TRP A 77 -12.56 -36.67 38.89
N LEU A 78 -11.54 -36.17 39.57
CA LEU A 78 -11.50 -34.76 39.97
C LEU A 78 -11.39 -33.94 38.68
N ALA A 79 -12.50 -33.37 38.23
CA ALA A 79 -12.53 -32.43 37.11
C ALA A 79 -11.85 -31.13 37.55
N GLY A 80 -10.53 -31.05 37.38
CA GLY A 80 -9.79 -29.80 37.46
C GLY A 80 -10.26 -28.88 36.33
N LEU A 81 -10.87 -27.75 36.68
CA LEU A 81 -11.30 -26.73 35.74
C LEU A 81 -10.05 -26.08 35.13
N ALA A 82 -9.55 -26.62 34.01
CA ALA A 82 -8.47 -26.01 33.26
C ALA A 82 -9.01 -24.76 32.57
N VAL A 83 -8.78 -23.60 33.19
CA VAL A 83 -8.99 -22.29 32.56
C VAL A 83 -7.97 -22.18 31.43
N ALA A 84 -8.41 -22.44 30.20
CA ALA A 84 -7.63 -22.19 29.00
C ALA A 84 -7.47 -20.68 28.84
N THR A 85 -6.35 -20.13 29.29
CA THR A 85 -5.98 -18.76 28.98
C THR A 85 -5.73 -18.68 27.47
N ALA A 86 -6.62 -17.99 26.75
CA ALA A 86 -6.40 -17.68 25.34
C ALA A 86 -5.12 -16.85 25.25
N ALA A 87 -4.05 -17.42 24.70
CA ALA A 87 -2.83 -16.67 24.41
C ALA A 87 -3.20 -15.50 23.48
N PRO A 88 -2.73 -14.28 23.75
CA PRO A 88 -2.96 -13.17 22.85
C PRO A 88 -2.40 -13.54 21.46
N SER A 89 -3.26 -13.48 20.44
CA SER A 89 -2.84 -13.56 19.05
C SER A 89 -1.82 -12.44 18.82
N ALA A 90 -0.59 -12.79 18.45
CA ALA A 90 0.40 -11.80 18.04
C ALA A 90 -0.22 -10.92 16.93
N PRO A 91 -0.03 -9.59 16.98
CA PRO A 91 -0.51 -8.72 15.92
C PRO A 91 0.08 -9.20 14.59
N ALA A 92 -0.75 -9.20 13.54
CA ALA A 92 -0.26 -9.45 12.19
C ALA A 92 0.77 -8.36 11.86
N GLU A 93 2.05 -8.73 11.84
CA GLU A 93 3.15 -7.82 11.57
C GLU A 93 3.25 -7.63 10.05
N VAL A 94 3.09 -6.37 9.59
CA VAL A 94 3.32 -6.00 8.19
C VAL A 94 4.76 -6.33 7.86
N ARG A 95 4.99 -7.18 6.85
CA ARG A 95 6.35 -7.41 6.35
C ARG A 95 6.76 -6.24 5.49
N HIS A 96 7.74 -5.46 5.93
CA HIS A 96 8.23 -4.28 5.21
C HIS A 96 9.68 -4.46 4.74
N THR A 97 9.92 -4.25 3.45
CA THR A 97 11.25 -4.13 2.84
C THR A 97 11.47 -2.67 2.46
N ALA A 98 12.44 -2.00 3.09
CA ALA A 98 12.79 -0.62 2.80
C ALA A 98 14.11 -0.53 2.04
N GLU A 99 14.12 0.19 0.93
CA GLU A 99 15.26 0.36 0.04
C GLU A 99 15.60 1.84 -0.14
N ARG A 100 16.88 2.11 -0.38
CA ARG A 100 17.37 3.43 -0.80
C ARG A 100 18.20 3.28 -2.06
N THR A 101 17.92 4.14 -3.02
CA THR A 101 18.64 4.22 -4.29
C THR A 101 19.03 5.67 -4.56
N TYR A 102 20.05 5.87 -5.38
CA TYR A 102 20.59 7.19 -5.65
C TYR A 102 20.85 7.40 -7.12
N TYR A 103 20.79 8.65 -7.55
CA TYR A 103 21.37 9.11 -8.81
C TYR A 103 22.45 10.13 -8.51
N ASP A 104 23.61 9.95 -9.15
CA ASP A 104 24.79 10.76 -8.88
C ASP A 104 24.72 12.07 -9.66
N VAL A 105 24.97 13.18 -8.98
CA VAL A 105 25.11 14.52 -9.57
C VAL A 105 26.52 15.05 -9.33
N VAL A 106 27.01 15.88 -10.24
CA VAL A 106 28.36 16.47 -10.21
C VAL A 106 28.28 17.99 -10.36
N GLY A 107 29.28 18.71 -9.88
CA GLY A 107 29.33 20.17 -10.01
C GLY A 107 30.05 20.83 -8.84
N ASP A 108 30.50 22.05 -9.07
CA ASP A 108 31.25 22.91 -8.15
C ASP A 108 30.46 24.16 -7.72
N SER A 109 29.24 24.33 -8.24
CA SER A 109 28.32 25.42 -7.95
C SER A 109 26.90 24.91 -7.73
N ALA A 110 26.08 25.71 -7.04
CA ALA A 110 24.72 25.34 -6.73
C ALA A 110 23.86 25.22 -8.01
N GLU A 111 24.10 26.07 -9.01
CA GLU A 111 23.44 26.09 -10.30
C GLU A 111 23.81 24.88 -11.16
N ALA A 112 25.09 24.46 -11.15
CA ALA A 112 25.52 23.25 -11.85
C ALA A 112 24.86 22.00 -11.26
N LEU A 113 24.77 21.92 -9.93
CA LEU A 113 24.07 20.83 -9.25
C LEU A 113 22.57 20.86 -9.54
N ARG A 114 21.94 22.03 -9.55
CA ARG A 114 20.54 22.20 -9.93
C ARG A 114 20.25 21.67 -11.34
N ALA A 115 21.09 22.02 -12.31
CA ALA A 115 20.98 21.55 -13.68
C ALA A 115 21.14 20.02 -13.79
N GLN A 116 22.08 19.43 -13.06
CA GLN A 116 22.25 17.97 -12.99
C GLN A 116 21.02 17.28 -12.39
N ILE A 117 20.47 17.82 -11.31
CA ILE A 117 19.23 17.28 -10.74
C ILE A 117 18.11 17.35 -11.78
N GLU A 118 17.88 18.48 -12.42
CA GLU A 118 16.80 18.61 -13.42
C GLU A 118 16.93 17.61 -14.60
N ALA A 119 18.16 17.33 -15.01
CA ALA A 119 18.46 16.38 -16.09
C ALA A 119 18.27 14.91 -15.66
N LEU A 120 18.67 14.55 -14.44
CA LEU A 120 18.78 13.17 -13.98
C LEU A 120 17.62 12.72 -13.08
N ARG A 121 16.86 13.66 -12.52
CA ARG A 121 15.81 13.37 -11.53
C ARG A 121 14.83 12.29 -12.00
N PRO A 122 14.41 11.40 -11.09
CA PRO A 122 13.55 10.26 -11.42
C PRO A 122 12.20 10.69 -11.98
N ARG A 123 11.57 9.75 -12.67
CA ARG A 123 10.17 9.87 -13.05
C ARG A 123 9.28 9.17 -12.01
N GLY A 124 8.29 9.91 -11.52
CA GLY A 124 7.20 9.37 -10.72
C GLY A 124 6.21 8.56 -11.57
N GLU A 125 5.29 7.86 -10.92
CA GLU A 125 4.29 7.04 -11.61
C GLU A 125 3.22 7.85 -12.32
N ASP A 126 2.97 9.08 -11.85
CA ASP A 126 2.14 10.07 -12.53
C ASP A 126 2.80 10.68 -13.78
N GLY A 127 4.02 10.25 -14.09
CA GLY A 127 4.82 10.75 -15.20
C GLY A 127 5.56 12.06 -14.91
N GLY A 128 5.36 12.64 -13.71
CA GLY A 128 6.07 13.80 -13.20
C GLY A 128 7.55 13.51 -12.94
N ARG A 129 8.34 14.57 -12.78
CA ARG A 129 9.76 14.46 -12.46
C ARG A 129 10.04 15.23 -11.17
N TYR A 130 10.67 14.55 -10.22
CA TYR A 130 10.81 15.01 -8.84
C TYR A 130 12.24 14.84 -8.37
N ASP A 131 12.75 15.80 -7.61
CA ASP A 131 14.14 15.78 -7.17
C ASP A 131 14.45 14.57 -6.29
N ALA A 132 13.48 14.08 -5.53
CA ALA A 132 13.46 12.72 -4.98
C ALA A 132 12.08 12.11 -5.17
N TYR A 133 11.98 10.80 -4.98
CA TYR A 133 10.71 10.12 -5.09
C TYR A 133 10.68 8.83 -4.28
N THR A 134 9.60 8.62 -3.54
CA THR A 134 9.30 7.37 -2.82
C THR A 134 8.36 6.51 -3.63
N ARG A 135 8.87 5.39 -4.13
CA ARG A 135 8.06 4.30 -4.67
C ARG A 135 7.59 3.42 -3.54
N TRP A 136 6.37 2.91 -3.64
CA TRP A 136 5.89 1.89 -2.73
C TRP A 136 5.08 0.85 -3.49
N LYS A 137 5.07 -0.37 -2.99
CA LYS A 137 4.31 -1.49 -3.55
C LYS A 137 3.77 -2.32 -2.41
N LEU A 138 2.44 -2.46 -2.35
CA LEU A 138 1.76 -3.23 -1.32
C LEU A 138 1.12 -4.46 -1.96
N GLU A 139 1.62 -5.62 -1.57
CA GLU A 139 1.11 -6.91 -2.01
C GLU A 139 0.49 -7.63 -0.82
N TRP A 140 -0.56 -8.41 -1.06
CA TRP A 140 -1.13 -9.27 -0.04
C TRP A 140 -1.34 -10.68 -0.54
N ARG A 141 -1.25 -11.64 0.38
CA ARG A 141 -1.50 -13.06 0.12
C ARG A 141 -2.44 -13.60 1.17
N TYR A 142 -3.39 -14.42 0.72
CA TYR A 142 -4.34 -15.08 1.60
C TYR A 142 -4.66 -16.49 1.16
N SER A 143 -5.24 -17.23 2.08
CA SER A 143 -5.85 -18.53 1.83
C SER A 143 -7.20 -18.59 2.51
N TYR A 144 -8.04 -19.49 2.02
CA TYR A 144 -9.37 -19.73 2.54
C TYR A 144 -9.67 -21.22 2.55
N ARG A 145 -10.72 -21.60 3.28
CA ARG A 145 -11.24 -22.96 3.33
C ARG A 145 -12.72 -22.91 3.03
N GLU A 146 -13.12 -23.72 2.06
CA GLU A 146 -14.52 -24.01 1.81
C GLU A 146 -15.10 -24.84 2.95
N GLN A 147 -16.29 -24.48 3.40
CA GLN A 147 -17.05 -25.11 4.47
C GLN A 147 -18.49 -25.33 3.99
N ARG A 148 -19.27 -26.13 4.73
CA ARG A 148 -20.67 -26.42 4.36
C ARG A 148 -21.53 -25.16 4.25
N ASP A 149 -21.23 -24.16 5.06
CA ASP A 149 -22.03 -22.93 5.19
C ASP A 149 -21.33 -21.72 4.55
N GLY A 150 -20.33 -21.94 3.70
CA GLY A 150 -19.65 -20.90 2.93
C GLY A 150 -18.13 -21.01 2.92
N CYS A 151 -17.45 -19.90 2.72
CA CYS A 151 -15.99 -19.86 2.66
C CYS A 151 -15.43 -19.02 3.80
N ARG A 152 -14.41 -19.54 4.49
CA ARG A 152 -13.76 -18.87 5.62
C ARG A 152 -12.31 -18.56 5.30
N ARG A 153 -11.88 -17.32 5.53
CA ARG A 153 -10.48 -16.91 5.43
C ARG A 153 -9.65 -17.67 6.46
N ALA A 154 -8.53 -18.25 6.02
CA ALA A 154 -7.64 -19.06 6.84
C ALA A 154 -6.32 -18.35 7.16
N SER A 155 -5.85 -17.49 6.27
CA SER A 155 -4.68 -16.63 6.51
C SER A 155 -4.77 -15.37 5.67
N PHE A 156 -4.13 -14.30 6.13
CA PHE A 156 -3.88 -13.08 5.38
C PHE A 156 -2.54 -12.52 5.83
N ARG A 157 -1.75 -11.99 4.89
CA ARG A 157 -0.50 -11.30 5.16
C ARG A 157 -0.23 -10.27 4.07
N THR A 158 0.34 -9.15 4.47
CA THR A 158 0.83 -8.10 3.58
C THR A 158 2.35 -8.16 3.44
N HIS A 159 2.83 -7.65 2.32
CA HIS A 159 4.22 -7.32 2.08
C HIS A 159 4.29 -5.94 1.44
N LEU A 160 4.93 -5.01 2.14
CA LEU A 160 5.21 -3.67 1.66
C LEU A 160 6.67 -3.61 1.19
N THR A 161 6.90 -3.07 0.00
CA THR A 161 8.23 -2.64 -0.44
C THR A 161 8.19 -1.12 -0.63
N THR A 162 9.15 -0.40 -0.05
CA THR A 162 9.36 1.03 -0.29
C THR A 162 10.75 1.25 -0.86
N THR A 163 10.88 2.15 -1.82
CA THR A 163 12.16 2.55 -2.39
C THR A 163 12.22 4.07 -2.45
N ILE A 164 13.08 4.67 -1.64
CA ILE A 164 13.37 6.11 -1.68
C ILE A 164 14.51 6.34 -2.68
N HIS A 165 14.31 7.22 -3.67
CA HIS A 165 15.31 7.60 -4.66
C HIS A 165 15.77 9.04 -4.45
N LEU A 166 17.04 9.25 -4.12
CA LEU A 166 17.61 10.57 -3.73
C LEU A 166 18.77 11.00 -4.65
N PRO A 167 19.02 12.30 -4.82
CA PRO A 167 20.26 12.76 -5.42
C PRO A 167 21.44 12.50 -4.48
N ARG A 168 22.59 12.14 -5.04
CA ARG A 168 23.86 12.04 -4.30
C ARG A 168 24.92 12.88 -5.01
N TRP A 169 25.45 13.88 -4.33
CA TRP A 169 26.49 14.73 -4.88
C TRP A 169 27.85 14.06 -4.76
N GLN A 170 28.51 13.88 -5.91
CA GLN A 170 29.91 13.50 -6.00
C GLN A 170 30.76 14.77 -5.93
N ALA A 171 30.93 15.28 -4.71
CA ALA A 171 31.63 16.54 -4.47
C ALA A 171 33.12 16.45 -4.84
N PRO A 172 33.68 17.46 -5.53
CA PRO A 172 35.12 17.53 -5.74
C PRO A 172 35.87 17.76 -4.41
N PRO A 173 37.15 17.35 -4.30
CA PRO A 173 37.92 17.46 -3.06
C PRO A 173 38.03 18.90 -2.50
N ASP A 174 37.93 19.89 -3.37
CA ASP A 174 38.03 21.32 -3.08
C ASP A 174 36.66 22.05 -3.10
N ALA A 175 35.56 21.30 -2.97
CA ALA A 175 34.22 21.87 -2.89
C ALA A 175 34.11 22.96 -1.80
N ALA A 176 33.52 24.11 -2.15
CA ALA A 176 33.34 25.22 -1.23
C ALA A 176 32.55 24.79 0.03
N PRO A 177 33.01 25.09 1.25
CA PRO A 177 32.34 24.68 2.50
C PRO A 177 30.88 25.15 2.60
N GLU A 178 30.56 26.32 2.06
CA GLU A 178 29.21 26.86 2.03
C GLU A 178 28.29 26.05 1.10
N LEU A 179 28.82 25.54 -0.01
CA LEU A 179 28.06 24.70 -0.93
C LEU A 179 27.75 23.33 -0.31
N VAL A 180 28.72 22.73 0.38
CA VAL A 180 28.56 21.49 1.17
C VAL A 180 27.44 21.64 2.18
N GLN A 181 27.48 22.67 3.02
CA GLN A 181 26.44 22.91 4.02
C GLN A 181 25.04 23.08 3.39
N ARG A 182 24.94 23.83 2.29
CA ARG A 182 23.67 24.01 1.58
C ARG A 182 23.15 22.69 1.00
N TRP A 183 24.02 21.88 0.43
CA TRP A 183 23.66 20.58 -0.13
C TRP A 183 23.15 19.62 0.94
N GLU A 184 23.88 19.51 2.05
CA GLU A 184 23.51 18.64 3.17
C GLU A 184 22.15 19.04 3.76
N ALA A 185 21.91 20.34 3.98
CA ALA A 185 20.64 20.84 4.47
C ALA A 185 19.48 20.50 3.50
N TYR A 186 19.72 20.65 2.21
CA TYR A 186 18.74 20.31 1.17
C TYR A 186 18.40 18.81 1.14
N VAL A 187 19.41 17.94 1.06
CA VAL A 187 19.18 16.48 0.99
C VAL A 187 18.58 15.96 2.29
N ALA A 188 18.93 16.53 3.45
CA ALA A 188 18.29 16.19 4.72
C ALA A 188 16.81 16.60 4.75
N ALA A 189 16.45 17.75 4.17
CA ALA A 189 15.05 18.15 4.02
C ALA A 189 14.29 17.22 3.07
N LEU A 190 14.93 16.85 1.96
CA LEU A 190 14.36 15.97 0.94
C LEU A 190 14.15 14.54 1.50
N ASP A 191 15.14 13.94 2.16
CA ASP A 191 14.99 12.61 2.79
C ASP A 191 13.90 12.61 3.87
N ARG A 192 13.75 13.70 4.64
CA ARG A 192 12.65 13.81 5.60
C ARG A 192 11.28 13.81 4.92
N HIS A 193 11.13 14.57 3.83
CA HIS A 193 9.90 14.60 3.03
C HIS A 193 9.56 13.20 2.49
N GLU A 194 10.54 12.52 1.89
CA GLU A 194 10.37 11.17 1.36
C GLU A 194 10.06 10.12 2.44
N ARG A 195 10.65 10.22 3.64
CA ARG A 195 10.32 9.34 4.76
C ARG A 195 8.88 9.48 5.23
N ARG A 196 8.26 10.66 5.06
CA ARG A 196 6.84 10.81 5.38
C ARG A 196 5.97 10.04 4.38
N HIS A 197 6.34 10.03 3.11
CA HIS A 197 5.70 9.18 2.09
C HIS A 197 5.87 7.69 2.38
N GLU A 198 7.06 7.26 2.81
CA GLU A 198 7.31 5.89 3.29
C GLU A 198 6.41 5.54 4.49
N ALA A 199 6.30 6.44 5.48
CA ALA A 199 5.42 6.25 6.63
C ALA A 199 3.93 6.13 6.21
N LEU A 200 3.46 6.94 5.26
CA LEU A 200 2.11 6.81 4.70
C LEU A 200 1.90 5.43 4.04
N ALA A 201 2.91 4.88 3.38
CA ALA A 201 2.81 3.55 2.78
C ALA A 201 2.75 2.42 3.84
N ILE A 202 3.48 2.57 4.96
CA ILE A 202 3.40 1.66 6.11
C ILE A 202 2.00 1.72 6.73
N GLU A 203 1.48 2.93 6.98
CA GLU A 203 0.12 3.13 7.48
C GLU A 203 -0.94 2.48 6.55
N ALA A 204 -0.73 2.54 5.22
CA ALA A 204 -1.60 1.89 4.24
C ALA A 204 -1.60 0.36 4.41
N ALA A 205 -0.42 -0.24 4.58
CA ALA A 205 -0.29 -1.68 4.78
C ALA A 205 -0.98 -2.15 6.06
N GLU A 206 -0.83 -1.41 7.16
CA GLU A 206 -1.53 -1.70 8.40
C GLU A 206 -3.05 -1.51 8.26
N ALA A 207 -3.49 -0.51 7.51
CA ALA A 207 -4.91 -0.29 7.24
C ALA A 207 -5.50 -1.44 6.41
N VAL A 208 -4.76 -1.99 5.45
CA VAL A 208 -5.15 -3.19 4.71
C VAL A 208 -5.26 -4.40 5.64
N GLU A 209 -4.27 -4.66 6.50
CA GLU A 209 -4.32 -5.73 7.51
C GLU A 209 -5.56 -5.62 8.40
N ARG A 210 -5.86 -4.42 8.92
CA ARG A 210 -7.06 -4.19 9.74
C ARG A 210 -8.35 -4.39 8.96
N ARG A 211 -8.46 -3.81 7.76
CA ARG A 211 -9.69 -3.81 6.98
C ARG A 211 -10.02 -5.19 6.45
N VAL A 212 -9.04 -5.90 5.91
CA VAL A 212 -9.20 -7.27 5.42
C VAL A 212 -9.28 -8.27 6.59
N GLY A 213 -8.60 -8.00 7.69
CA GLY A 213 -8.68 -8.80 8.92
C GLY A 213 -10.09 -8.91 9.49
N ALA A 214 -10.97 -7.94 9.20
CA ALA A 214 -12.38 -7.97 9.58
C ALA A 214 -13.28 -8.80 8.63
N ILE A 215 -12.74 -9.31 7.53
CA ILE A 215 -13.44 -10.17 6.57
C ILE A 215 -13.11 -11.63 6.87
N ASP A 216 -13.96 -12.28 7.66
CA ASP A 216 -13.70 -13.65 8.11
C ASP A 216 -14.34 -14.72 7.23
N GLN A 217 -15.53 -14.46 6.69
CA GLN A 217 -16.28 -15.44 5.90
C GLN A 217 -17.24 -14.80 4.92
N ALA A 218 -17.54 -15.51 3.83
CA ALA A 218 -18.55 -15.15 2.85
C ALA A 218 -19.37 -16.38 2.41
N ALA A 219 -20.45 -16.17 1.66
CA ALA A 219 -21.34 -17.23 1.19
C ALA A 219 -20.63 -18.28 0.30
N ASP A 220 -19.59 -17.86 -0.42
CA ASP A 220 -18.75 -18.72 -1.25
C ASP A 220 -17.34 -18.11 -1.40
N CYS A 221 -16.39 -18.90 -1.89
CA CYS A 221 -15.00 -18.45 -1.94
C CYS A 221 -14.72 -17.37 -2.98
N ARG A 222 -15.53 -17.28 -4.05
CA ARG A 222 -15.40 -16.22 -5.04
C ARG A 222 -15.84 -14.89 -4.46
N THR A 223 -16.93 -14.90 -3.69
CA THR A 223 -17.40 -13.72 -2.96
C THR A 223 -16.36 -13.27 -1.94
N LEU A 224 -15.78 -14.21 -1.16
CA LEU A 224 -14.71 -13.89 -0.21
C LEU A 224 -13.48 -13.26 -0.91
N GLU A 225 -13.05 -13.83 -2.04
CA GLU A 225 -11.92 -13.33 -2.83
C GLU A 225 -12.16 -11.89 -3.31
N ALA A 226 -13.35 -11.64 -3.86
CA ALA A 226 -13.75 -10.31 -4.34
C ALA A 226 -13.80 -9.29 -3.20
N GLU A 227 -14.37 -9.64 -2.05
CA GLU A 227 -14.45 -8.76 -0.88
C GLU A 227 -13.06 -8.42 -0.31
N VAL A 228 -12.17 -9.42 -0.18
CA VAL A 228 -10.80 -9.24 0.30
C VAL A 228 -10.02 -8.29 -0.61
N ASN A 229 -10.04 -8.52 -1.92
CA ASN A 229 -9.29 -7.70 -2.86
C ASN A 229 -9.88 -6.28 -2.95
N ALA A 230 -11.21 -6.15 -3.04
CA ALA A 230 -11.85 -4.83 -3.08
C ALA A 230 -11.56 -4.00 -1.82
N ALA A 231 -11.53 -4.65 -0.65
CA ALA A 231 -11.17 -3.98 0.60
C ALA A 231 -9.72 -3.50 0.62
N GLY A 232 -8.77 -4.31 0.15
CA GLY A 232 -7.36 -3.93 0.04
C GLY A 232 -7.14 -2.79 -0.96
N GLU A 233 -7.72 -2.91 -2.15
CA GLU A 233 -7.62 -1.90 -3.21
C GLU A 233 -8.22 -0.55 -2.79
N ALA A 234 -9.36 -0.56 -2.09
CA ALA A 234 -9.97 0.67 -1.58
C ALA A 234 -9.06 1.42 -0.60
N VAL A 235 -8.35 0.71 0.29
CA VAL A 235 -7.37 1.31 1.19
C VAL A 235 -6.19 1.88 0.41
N VAL A 236 -5.66 1.14 -0.58
CA VAL A 236 -4.55 1.61 -1.40
C VAL A 236 -4.90 2.89 -2.14
N GLU A 237 -6.09 3.00 -2.74
CA GLU A 237 -6.54 4.22 -3.42
C GLU A 237 -6.73 5.40 -2.46
N ASP A 238 -7.24 5.16 -1.25
CA ASP A 238 -7.31 6.20 -0.19
C ASP A 238 -5.91 6.73 0.14
N TYR A 239 -4.94 5.84 0.37
CA TYR A 239 -3.59 6.25 0.72
C TYR A 239 -2.85 6.92 -0.44
N LYS A 240 -3.09 6.53 -1.70
CA LYS A 240 -2.59 7.32 -2.85
C LYS A 240 -3.11 8.76 -2.83
N ALA A 241 -4.37 8.97 -2.45
CA ALA A 241 -4.92 10.32 -2.32
C ALA A 241 -4.24 11.10 -1.18
N ARG A 242 -3.96 10.44 -0.05
CA ARG A 242 -3.21 11.03 1.08
C ARG A 242 -1.78 11.41 0.72
N GLN A 243 -1.07 10.55 -0.03
CA GLN A 243 0.29 10.82 -0.54
C GLN A 243 0.29 12.12 -1.37
N ARG A 244 -0.62 12.22 -2.35
CA ARG A 244 -0.78 13.43 -3.18
C ARG A 244 -1.21 14.66 -2.38
N ALA A 245 -2.06 14.49 -1.38
CA ALA A 245 -2.49 15.60 -0.53
C ALA A 245 -1.32 16.16 0.28
N TYR A 246 -0.45 15.30 0.81
CA TYR A 246 0.76 15.70 1.53
C TYR A 246 1.75 16.46 0.63
N ASP A 247 1.96 16.00 -0.60
CA ASP A 247 2.70 16.74 -1.62
C ASP A 247 2.13 18.15 -1.85
N VAL A 248 0.82 18.25 -2.05
CA VAL A 248 0.15 19.55 -2.28
C VAL A 248 0.27 20.47 -1.07
N GLU A 249 0.04 19.95 0.14
CA GLU A 249 0.10 20.70 1.39
C GLU A 249 1.50 21.26 1.66
N THR A 250 2.53 20.46 1.40
CA THR A 250 3.92 20.86 1.62
C THR A 250 4.54 21.63 0.45
N GLY A 251 3.83 21.70 -0.68
CA GLY A 251 4.38 22.19 -1.94
C GLY A 251 5.57 21.36 -2.41
N HIS A 252 5.45 20.03 -2.36
CA HIS A 252 6.52 19.06 -2.59
C HIS A 252 7.72 19.30 -1.67
N GLY A 253 7.46 19.43 -0.37
CA GLY A 253 8.49 19.65 0.66
C GLY A 253 9.04 21.09 0.74
N ARG A 254 8.60 22.03 -0.10
CA ARG A 254 9.07 23.43 -0.07
C ARG A 254 8.81 24.15 1.27
N THR A 255 7.71 23.83 1.95
CA THR A 255 7.40 24.35 3.29
C THR A 255 8.22 23.67 4.37
N GLU A 256 8.78 22.50 4.06
CA GLU A 256 9.64 21.70 4.94
C GLU A 256 11.13 21.97 4.67
N GLY A 257 11.48 22.98 3.88
CA GLY A 257 12.87 23.38 3.63
C GLY A 257 13.55 22.69 2.45
N VAL A 258 12.81 21.93 1.63
CA VAL A 258 13.31 21.43 0.34
C VAL A 258 13.49 22.61 -0.63
N ARG A 259 14.69 23.19 -0.60
CA ARG A 259 15.08 24.34 -1.43
C ARG A 259 16.56 24.26 -1.77
N PHE A 260 16.87 24.15 -3.06
CA PHE A 260 18.25 24.12 -3.53
C PHE A 260 18.32 24.47 -5.02
N PRO A 261 19.13 25.48 -5.31
CA PRO A 261 18.66 26.81 -5.70
C PRO A 261 17.52 26.78 -6.71
#